data_AF-A0A239SYU9-F1
#
_entry.id   AF-A0A239SYU9-F1
#
_cell.length_a   1.000
_cell.length_b   1.000
_cell.length_c   1.000
_cell.angle_alpha   90.00
_cell.angle_beta   90.00
_cell.angle_gamma   90.00
#
_symmetry.space_group_name_H-M   'P 1'
#
loop_
_entity.id
_entity.type
_entity.pdbx_description
1 polymer ?
#
loop_
_entity_poly.entity_id
_entity_poly.type
_entity_poly.pdbx_seq_one_letter_code
_entity_poly.pdbx_strand_id
1 'polypeptide(L)'
;MVELGFTKTKEYKKILETYLEALNQLSKYQQWSTITDKVNEDMERRQGVLAKMYKEYKANRIAENEGKLTEIEKRFKNSRNVYDNPQAELLRRQDFDMELSLMDTYQVKEMLEDPNRDLSRYELKKIETAYRDNISILSALQKRVPEEDAFYLNDPEYSRMAEENNVIRAINHMGLSFFYVPDSEQPNGYQYLNLTLVKQPYNIIAGYKRIEEVNRLLGELDKAISSARSGLLSLTKREVQAPKYEFEEFDERIFRDSENFDITIRFKYLKERYDDKTTDRWDFRRDDYNPTAHLQFLERRLASKLKRDPEFAHRYRQAENAATYKPSESGVVDE
;
A
#
# COMPACT_ATOMS: atom_id res chain seq x y z
N MET A 1 3.59 17.51 6.93
CA MET A 1 5.06 17.44 6.78
C MET A 1 5.32 16.54 5.59
N VAL A 2 6.04 17.01 4.57
CA VAL A 2 6.25 16.24 3.33
C VAL A 2 7.20 15.10 3.61
N GLU A 3 6.75 13.85 3.46
CA GLU A 3 7.60 12.68 3.64
C GLU A 3 8.29 12.35 2.31
N LEU A 4 9.59 12.62 2.21
CA LEU A 4 10.41 12.34 1.02
C LEU A 4 10.82 10.86 1.01
N GLY A 5 9.89 9.96 0.65
CA GLY A 5 10.12 8.51 0.64
C GLY A 5 11.27 8.08 -0.28
N PHE A 6 11.52 8.83 -1.37
CA PHE A 6 12.63 8.57 -2.29
C PHE A 6 14.02 8.69 -1.64
N THR A 7 14.16 9.35 -0.49
CA THR A 7 15.45 9.44 0.22
C THR A 7 15.75 8.19 1.04
N LYS A 8 14.72 7.37 1.33
CA LYS A 8 14.79 6.18 2.21
C LYS A 8 14.94 4.87 1.42
N THR A 9 15.75 4.88 0.35
CA THR A 9 15.99 3.69 -0.48
C THR A 9 17.45 3.22 -0.40
N LYS A 10 17.68 1.95 -0.74
CA LYS A 10 19.04 1.38 -0.71
C LYS A 10 19.91 1.98 -1.81
N GLU A 11 19.33 2.28 -2.95
CA GLU A 11 19.99 2.90 -4.10
C GLU A 11 20.41 4.33 -3.74
N TYR A 12 19.56 5.07 -3.01
CA TYR A 12 19.89 6.40 -2.51
C TYR A 12 21.04 6.36 -1.50
N LYS A 13 20.99 5.39 -0.56
CA LYS A 13 22.08 5.14 0.40
C LYS A 13 23.41 4.87 -0.31
N LYS A 14 23.41 4.05 -1.35
CA LYS A 14 24.62 3.70 -2.12
C LYS A 14 25.33 4.90 -2.73
N ILE A 15 24.59 5.94 -3.13
CA ILE A 15 25.19 7.20 -3.62
C ILE A 15 25.98 7.87 -2.50
N LEU A 16 25.42 7.94 -1.30
CA LEU A 16 26.07 8.54 -0.13
C LEU A 16 27.28 7.73 0.35
N GLU A 17 27.21 6.40 0.31
CA GLU A 17 28.34 5.50 0.58
C GLU A 17 29.49 5.72 -0.44
N THR A 18 29.15 5.84 -1.73
CA THR A 18 30.14 6.10 -2.79
C THR A 18 30.82 7.46 -2.60
N TYR A 19 30.08 8.46 -2.12
CA TYR A 19 30.63 9.78 -1.79
C TYR A 19 31.58 9.70 -0.59
N LEU A 20 31.19 8.97 0.46
CA LEU A 20 32.03 8.73 1.63
C LEU A 20 33.34 8.01 1.25
N GLU A 21 33.29 7.01 0.38
CA GLU A 21 34.48 6.34 -0.15
C GLU A 21 35.42 7.31 -0.86
N ALA A 22 34.87 8.24 -1.66
CA ALA A 22 35.65 9.26 -2.34
C ALA A 22 36.31 10.24 -1.36
N LEU A 23 35.61 10.66 -0.30
CA LEU A 23 36.18 11.50 0.77
C LEU A 23 37.30 10.79 1.54
N ASN A 24 37.11 9.51 1.87
CA ASN A 24 38.14 8.69 2.51
C ASN A 24 39.38 8.54 1.62
N GLN A 25 39.19 8.34 0.32
CA GLN A 25 40.29 8.27 -0.63
C GLN A 25 41.03 9.61 -0.76
N LEU A 26 40.30 10.72 -0.79
CA LEU A 26 40.88 12.07 -0.82
C LEU A 26 41.75 12.32 0.43
N SER A 27 41.28 11.89 1.61
CA SER A 27 42.03 11.97 2.86
C SER A 27 43.32 11.15 2.82
N LYS A 28 43.30 9.95 2.21
CA LYS A 28 44.51 9.12 2.01
C LYS A 28 45.52 9.78 1.08
N TYR A 29 45.09 10.36 -0.04
CA TYR A 29 46.00 11.03 -0.96
C TYR A 29 46.78 12.18 -0.32
N GLN A 30 46.16 12.88 0.63
CA GLN A 30 46.83 13.92 1.41
C GLN A 30 47.86 13.37 2.39
N GLN A 31 47.56 12.26 3.08
CA GLN A 31 48.54 11.58 3.92
C GLN A 31 49.75 11.10 3.12
N TRP A 32 49.52 10.62 1.89
CA TRP A 32 50.56 10.12 1.01
C TRP A 32 51.31 11.21 0.23
N SER A 33 50.98 12.49 0.42
CA SER A 33 51.56 13.60 -0.35
C SER A 33 51.51 13.37 -1.86
N THR A 34 50.38 12.87 -2.36
CA THR A 34 50.20 12.52 -3.78
C THR A 34 50.19 13.78 -4.64
N ILE A 35 50.72 13.68 -5.88
CA ILE A 35 50.73 14.77 -6.86
C ILE A 35 49.31 15.31 -7.10
N THR A 36 49.14 16.62 -6.95
CA THR A 36 47.84 17.33 -7.03
C THR A 36 47.05 17.01 -8.30
N ASP A 37 47.70 16.94 -9.45
CA ASP A 37 47.02 16.68 -10.74
C ASP A 37 46.36 15.30 -10.77
N LYS A 38 47.06 14.28 -10.25
CA LYS A 38 46.51 12.92 -10.15
C LYS A 38 45.32 12.85 -9.20
N VAL A 39 45.38 13.61 -8.10
CA VAL A 39 44.26 13.70 -7.14
C VAL A 39 43.06 14.37 -7.81
N ASN A 40 43.27 15.49 -8.52
CA ASN A 40 42.20 16.19 -9.21
C ASN A 40 41.57 15.33 -10.31
N GLU A 41 42.36 14.59 -11.08
CA GLU A 41 41.88 13.66 -12.12
C GLU A 41 41.00 12.55 -11.52
N ASP A 42 41.45 11.89 -10.44
CA ASP A 42 40.65 10.84 -9.79
C ASP A 42 39.38 11.40 -9.15
N MET A 43 39.44 12.58 -8.53
CA MET A 43 38.26 13.24 -7.96
C MET A 43 37.25 13.65 -9.03
N GLU A 44 37.71 14.15 -10.18
CA GLU A 44 36.84 14.50 -11.30
C GLU A 44 36.16 13.25 -11.89
N ARG A 45 36.90 12.15 -12.04
CA ARG A 45 36.34 10.86 -12.44
C ARG A 45 35.27 10.37 -11.46
N ARG A 46 35.55 10.40 -10.15
CA ARG A 46 34.60 9.99 -9.10
C ARG A 46 33.38 10.90 -9.03
N GLN A 47 33.57 12.21 -9.19
CA GLN A 47 32.49 13.19 -9.29
C GLN A 47 31.56 12.87 -10.48
N GLY A 48 32.13 12.50 -11.63
CA GLY A 48 31.37 12.06 -12.81
C GLY A 48 30.55 10.79 -12.55
N VAL A 49 31.13 9.81 -11.85
CA VAL A 49 30.42 8.58 -11.43
C VAL A 49 29.26 8.91 -10.50
N LEU A 50 29.49 9.71 -9.46
CA LEU A 50 28.45 10.16 -8.52
C LEU A 50 27.31 10.90 -9.24
N ALA A 51 27.65 11.82 -10.14
CA ALA A 51 26.68 12.60 -10.88
C ALA A 51 25.81 11.70 -11.76
N LYS A 52 26.42 10.72 -12.43
CA LYS A 52 25.71 9.72 -13.24
C LYS A 52 24.77 8.87 -12.38
N MET A 53 25.27 8.32 -11.27
CA MET A 53 24.45 7.51 -10.35
C MET A 53 23.25 8.28 -9.81
N TYR A 54 23.45 9.54 -9.40
CA TYR A 54 22.36 10.35 -8.86
C TYR A 54 21.34 10.74 -9.95
N LYS A 55 21.81 11.09 -11.15
CA LYS A 55 20.93 11.38 -12.29
C LYS A 55 20.08 10.16 -12.68
N GLU A 56 20.71 9.00 -12.80
CA GLU A 56 20.03 7.74 -13.12
C GLU A 56 19.02 7.36 -12.04
N TYR A 57 19.39 7.50 -10.75
CA TYR A 57 18.48 7.26 -9.65
C TYR A 57 17.22 8.13 -9.73
N LYS A 58 17.38 9.45 -9.91
CA LYS A 58 16.24 10.38 -10.05
C LYS A 58 15.35 10.02 -11.23
N ALA A 59 15.95 9.71 -12.39
CA ALA A 59 15.21 9.34 -13.60
C ALA A 59 14.42 8.03 -13.41
N ASN A 60 15.05 7.00 -12.85
CA ASN A 60 14.40 5.72 -12.58
C ASN A 60 13.25 5.89 -11.57
N ARG A 61 13.45 6.72 -10.54
CA ARG A 61 12.41 6.95 -9.53
C ARG A 61 11.21 7.70 -10.10
N ILE A 62 11.44 8.71 -10.94
CA ILE A 62 10.37 9.39 -11.67
C ILE A 62 9.58 8.38 -12.52
N ALA A 63 10.27 7.56 -13.31
CA ALA A 63 9.63 6.57 -14.17
C ALA A 63 8.83 5.51 -13.37
N GLU A 64 9.37 5.03 -12.25
CA GLU A 64 8.67 4.09 -11.36
C GLU A 64 7.39 4.71 -10.79
N ASN A 65 7.49 5.94 -10.28
CA ASN A 65 6.35 6.66 -9.73
C ASN A 65 5.31 6.97 -10.83
N GLU A 66 5.72 7.39 -12.02
CA GLU A 66 4.80 7.61 -13.16
C GLU A 66 4.07 6.33 -13.58
N GLY A 67 4.76 5.19 -13.57
CA GLY A 67 4.16 3.88 -13.82
C GLY A 67 3.05 3.58 -12.80
N LYS A 68 3.33 3.80 -11.51
CA LYS A 68 2.37 3.58 -10.42
C LYS A 68 1.20 4.58 -10.44
N LEU A 69 1.46 5.85 -10.71
CA LEU A 69 0.42 6.87 -10.89
C LEU A 69 -0.52 6.47 -12.05
N THR A 70 0.05 6.04 -13.18
CA THR A 70 -0.73 5.55 -14.32
C THR A 70 -1.53 4.28 -13.98
N GLU A 71 -0.97 3.39 -13.15
CA GLU A 71 -1.69 2.19 -12.68
C GLU A 71 -2.85 2.55 -11.75
N ILE A 72 -2.66 3.51 -10.84
CA ILE A 72 -3.73 4.04 -9.99
C ILE A 72 -4.82 4.67 -10.87
N GLU A 73 -4.45 5.55 -11.81
CA GLU A 73 -5.39 6.15 -12.75
C GLU A 73 -6.18 5.10 -13.55
N LYS A 74 -5.50 4.07 -14.05
CA LYS A 74 -6.14 2.95 -14.75
C LYS A 74 -7.04 2.14 -13.82
N ARG A 75 -6.60 1.87 -12.59
CA ARG A 75 -7.42 1.16 -11.60
C ARG A 75 -8.68 1.93 -11.30
N PHE A 76 -8.64 3.24 -11.04
CA PHE A 76 -9.84 4.05 -10.82
C PHE A 76 -10.73 4.15 -12.05
N LYS A 77 -10.15 4.27 -13.26
CA LYS A 77 -10.90 4.23 -14.52
C LYS A 77 -11.57 2.88 -14.78
N ASN A 78 -10.96 1.78 -14.32
CA ASN A 78 -11.44 0.42 -14.55
C ASN A 78 -12.25 -0.16 -13.39
N SER A 79 -12.10 0.35 -12.16
CA SER A 79 -12.83 -0.12 -10.98
C SER A 79 -14.23 0.46 -10.91
N ARG A 80 -14.51 1.53 -11.66
CA ARG A 80 -15.86 2.03 -11.87
C ARG A 80 -16.46 1.35 -13.10
N ASN A 81 -17.46 0.49 -12.84
CA ASN A 81 -18.29 -0.25 -13.80
C ASN A 81 -17.75 -1.60 -14.31
N VAL A 82 -16.88 -2.30 -13.58
CA VAL A 82 -16.80 -3.76 -13.76
C VAL A 82 -17.87 -4.35 -12.88
N TYR A 83 -19.06 -4.55 -13.46
CA TYR A 83 -20.11 -5.29 -12.80
C TYR A 83 -19.70 -6.77 -12.80
N ASP A 84 -19.51 -7.35 -11.61
CA ASP A 84 -19.20 -8.77 -11.46
C ASP A 84 -20.28 -9.67 -12.11
N ASN A 85 -21.49 -9.14 -12.30
CA ASN A 85 -22.58 -9.76 -13.02
C ASN A 85 -23.08 -8.89 -14.20
N PRO A 86 -22.82 -9.30 -15.45
CA PRO A 86 -23.30 -8.62 -16.66
C PRO A 86 -24.83 -8.42 -16.72
N GLN A 87 -25.61 -9.29 -16.05
CA GLN A 87 -27.07 -9.17 -16.00
C GLN A 87 -27.52 -8.04 -15.07
N ALA A 88 -26.82 -7.83 -13.96
CA ALA A 88 -27.11 -6.75 -13.02
C ALA A 88 -26.81 -5.38 -13.64
N GLU A 89 -25.76 -5.30 -14.46
CA GLU A 89 -25.46 -4.11 -15.27
C GLU A 89 -26.57 -3.80 -16.27
N LEU A 90 -27.03 -4.81 -17.01
CA LEU A 90 -28.11 -4.66 -17.99
C LEU A 90 -29.40 -4.16 -17.35
N LEU A 91 -29.77 -4.70 -16.19
CA LEU A 91 -30.94 -4.25 -15.42
C LEU A 91 -30.78 -2.81 -14.94
N ARG A 92 -29.64 -2.44 -14.36
CA ARG A 92 -29.38 -1.04 -13.96
C ARG A 92 -29.46 -0.07 -15.14
N ARG A 93 -28.91 -0.44 -16.30
CA ARG A 93 -28.99 0.39 -17.50
C ARG A 93 -30.43 0.56 -17.97
N GLN A 94 -31.25 -0.49 -17.88
CA GLN A 94 -32.69 -0.40 -18.19
C GLN A 94 -33.45 0.47 -17.19
N ASP A 95 -33.19 0.28 -15.89
CA ASP A 95 -33.79 1.08 -14.83
C ASP A 95 -33.44 2.55 -14.98
N PHE A 96 -32.18 2.86 -15.29
CA PHE A 96 -31.73 4.22 -15.57
C PHE A 96 -32.36 4.79 -16.85
N ASP A 97 -32.41 4.02 -17.95
CA ASP A 97 -33.03 4.49 -19.19
C ASP A 97 -34.52 4.84 -18.97
N MET A 98 -35.21 4.04 -18.15
CA MET A 98 -36.59 4.30 -17.74
C MET A 98 -36.69 5.53 -16.83
N GLU A 99 -35.86 5.62 -15.79
CA GLU A 99 -35.78 6.77 -14.88
C GLU A 99 -35.54 8.07 -15.65
N LEU A 100 -34.54 8.10 -16.54
CA LEU A 100 -34.20 9.25 -17.37
C LEU A 100 -35.35 9.65 -18.30
N SER A 101 -36.12 8.69 -18.81
CA SER A 101 -37.27 8.97 -19.68
C SER A 101 -38.44 9.63 -18.96
N LEU A 102 -38.50 9.46 -17.63
CA LEU A 102 -39.55 10.00 -16.77
C LEU A 102 -39.13 11.32 -16.11
N MET A 103 -37.83 11.63 -16.10
CA MET A 103 -37.31 12.85 -15.50
C MET A 103 -37.52 14.07 -16.40
N ASP A 104 -37.96 15.17 -15.79
CA ASP A 104 -37.93 16.47 -16.43
C ASP A 104 -36.52 17.09 -16.43
N THR A 105 -36.36 18.19 -17.16
CA THR A 105 -35.07 18.88 -17.30
C THR A 105 -34.50 19.38 -15.97
N TYR A 106 -35.35 19.76 -15.02
CA TYR A 106 -34.92 20.25 -13.71
C TYR A 106 -34.42 19.09 -12.86
N GLN A 107 -35.14 17.96 -12.85
CA GLN A 107 -34.77 16.75 -12.14
C GLN A 107 -33.45 16.14 -12.64
N VAL A 108 -33.20 16.16 -13.96
CA VAL A 108 -31.92 15.72 -14.53
C VAL A 108 -30.77 16.63 -14.07
N LYS A 109 -31.01 17.94 -13.99
CA LYS A 109 -30.01 18.88 -13.48
C LYS A 109 -29.73 18.65 -11.99
N GLU A 110 -30.76 18.45 -11.19
CA GLU A 110 -30.64 18.15 -9.75
C GLU A 110 -29.86 16.84 -9.54
N MET A 111 -30.14 15.80 -10.32
CA MET A 111 -29.40 14.54 -10.30
C MET A 111 -27.91 14.73 -10.63
N LEU A 112 -27.58 15.59 -11.59
CA LEU A 112 -26.18 15.94 -11.93
C LEU A 112 -25.51 16.82 -10.87
N GLU A 113 -26.26 17.51 -10.02
CA GLU A 113 -25.71 18.36 -8.96
C GLU A 113 -25.67 17.64 -7.59
N ASP A 114 -26.36 16.51 -7.42
CA ASP A 114 -26.40 15.73 -6.18
C ASP A 114 -25.08 14.97 -5.94
N PRO A 115 -24.26 15.30 -4.93
CA PRO A 115 -22.97 14.65 -4.69
C PRO A 115 -23.07 13.17 -4.28
N ASN A 116 -24.24 12.68 -3.89
CA ASN A 116 -24.44 11.29 -3.46
C ASN A 116 -24.82 10.34 -4.61
N ARG A 117 -25.18 10.88 -5.78
CA ARG A 117 -25.55 10.09 -6.95
C ARG A 117 -24.30 9.68 -7.74
N ASP A 118 -23.90 8.42 -7.66
CA ASP A 118 -22.78 7.90 -8.48
C ASP A 118 -23.31 7.55 -9.88
N LEU A 119 -22.97 8.35 -10.89
CA LEU A 119 -23.38 8.13 -12.27
C LEU A 119 -22.24 7.46 -13.04
N SER A 120 -22.57 6.41 -13.78
CA SER A 120 -21.63 5.74 -14.67
C SER A 120 -21.40 6.56 -15.94
N ARG A 121 -20.29 6.27 -16.65
CA ARG A 121 -20.01 6.86 -17.97
C ARG A 121 -21.12 6.61 -18.98
N TYR A 122 -21.80 5.46 -18.91
CA TYR A 122 -22.95 5.16 -19.76
C TYR A 122 -24.08 6.15 -19.50
N GLU A 123 -24.42 6.35 -18.24
CA GLU A 123 -25.51 7.24 -17.79
C GLU A 123 -25.21 8.70 -18.15
N LEU A 124 -24.00 9.17 -17.88
CA LEU A 124 -23.55 10.51 -18.29
C LEU A 124 -23.62 10.70 -19.82
N LYS A 125 -23.18 9.70 -20.59
CA LYS A 125 -23.25 9.76 -22.07
C LYS A 125 -24.70 9.74 -22.58
N LYS A 126 -25.57 9.00 -21.91
CA LYS A 126 -27.00 8.94 -22.23
C LYS A 126 -27.67 10.28 -21.99
N ILE A 127 -27.39 10.92 -20.85
CA ILE A 127 -27.89 12.28 -20.54
C ILE A 127 -27.37 13.29 -21.58
N GLU A 128 -26.07 13.25 -21.92
CA GLU A 128 -25.49 14.12 -22.95
C GLU A 128 -26.20 13.96 -24.30
N THR A 129 -26.54 12.72 -24.67
CA THR A 129 -27.21 12.41 -25.94
C THR A 129 -28.68 12.85 -25.92
N ALA A 130 -29.39 12.61 -24.82
CA ALA A 130 -30.82 12.93 -24.67
C ALA A 130 -31.08 14.44 -24.56
N TYR A 131 -30.15 15.20 -23.96
CA TYR A 131 -30.29 16.63 -23.70
C TYR A 131 -29.25 17.47 -24.45
N ARG A 132 -28.87 17.04 -25.66
CA ARG A 132 -27.81 17.65 -26.48
C ARG A 132 -27.99 19.14 -26.75
N ASP A 133 -29.23 19.62 -26.77
CA ASP A 133 -29.56 21.03 -27.03
C ASP A 133 -29.80 21.85 -25.76
N ASN A 134 -29.70 21.23 -24.57
CA ASN A 134 -29.93 21.90 -23.30
C ASN A 134 -28.63 22.38 -22.64
N ILE A 135 -28.32 23.66 -22.81
CA ILE A 135 -27.10 24.31 -22.31
C ILE A 135 -26.93 24.16 -20.79
N SER A 136 -28.03 24.20 -20.01
CA SER A 136 -27.94 24.09 -18.55
C SER A 136 -27.51 22.69 -18.12
N ILE A 137 -28.01 21.64 -18.76
CA ILE A 137 -27.63 20.25 -18.47
C ILE A 137 -26.20 19.98 -18.95
N LEU A 138 -25.83 20.47 -20.13
CA LEU A 138 -24.45 20.35 -20.64
C LEU A 138 -23.42 21.03 -19.72
N SER A 139 -23.76 22.19 -19.14
CA SER A 139 -22.89 22.87 -18.18
C SER A 139 -22.73 22.07 -16.88
N ALA A 140 -23.80 21.45 -16.38
CA ALA A 140 -23.75 20.57 -15.22
C ALA A 140 -22.93 19.29 -15.49
N LEU A 141 -23.13 18.66 -16.66
CA LEU A 141 -22.31 17.54 -17.13
C LEU A 141 -20.83 17.88 -17.20
N GLN A 142 -20.48 19.05 -17.73
CA GLN A 142 -19.08 19.50 -17.82
C GLN A 142 -18.41 19.72 -16.47
N LYS A 143 -19.19 19.99 -15.40
CA LYS A 143 -18.66 20.07 -14.03
C LYS A 143 -18.51 18.69 -13.39
N ARG A 144 -19.47 17.79 -13.64
CA ARG A 144 -19.50 16.43 -13.09
C ARG A 144 -18.42 15.51 -13.65
N VAL A 145 -18.25 15.51 -14.99
CA VAL A 145 -17.33 14.59 -15.68
C VAL A 145 -15.88 14.71 -15.19
N PRO A 146 -15.30 15.91 -15.01
CA PRO A 146 -13.96 16.06 -14.45
C PRO A 146 -13.85 15.65 -12.98
N GLU A 147 -14.88 15.91 -12.16
CA GLU A 147 -14.89 15.55 -10.73
C GLU A 147 -14.91 14.02 -10.53
N GLU A 148 -15.60 13.29 -11.41
CA GLU A 148 -15.60 11.83 -11.40
C GLU A 148 -14.34 11.21 -12.03
N ASP A 149 -13.85 11.77 -13.13
CA ASP A 149 -12.63 11.28 -13.78
C ASP A 149 -11.37 11.56 -12.94
N ALA A 150 -11.39 12.55 -12.05
CA ALA A 150 -10.26 12.95 -11.22
C ALA A 150 -10.29 12.39 -9.78
N PHE A 151 -11.18 11.43 -9.47
CA PHE A 151 -11.30 10.87 -8.11
C PHE A 151 -9.99 10.25 -7.58
N TYR A 152 -9.12 9.79 -8.49
CA TYR A 152 -7.78 9.30 -8.16
C TYR A 152 -6.87 10.38 -7.55
N LEU A 153 -7.15 11.68 -7.75
CA LEU A 153 -6.37 12.76 -7.13
C LEU A 153 -6.53 12.79 -5.60
N ASN A 154 -7.62 12.23 -5.08
CA ASN A 154 -7.89 12.10 -3.66
C ASN A 154 -7.26 10.84 -3.05
N ASP A 155 -6.67 9.96 -3.87
CA ASP A 155 -5.95 8.78 -3.38
C ASP A 155 -4.67 9.22 -2.65
N PRO A 156 -4.50 8.87 -1.35
CA PRO A 156 -3.33 9.30 -0.58
C PRO A 156 -1.99 8.84 -1.15
N GLU A 157 -1.93 7.66 -1.80
CA GLU A 157 -0.71 7.20 -2.46
C GLU A 157 -0.44 8.01 -3.73
N TYR A 158 -1.47 8.33 -4.50
CA TYR A 158 -1.36 9.17 -5.69
C TYR A 158 -0.80 10.55 -5.32
N SER A 159 -1.43 11.24 -4.36
CA SER A 159 -1.01 12.58 -3.94
C SER A 159 0.45 12.56 -3.45
N ARG A 160 0.83 11.56 -2.65
CA ARG A 160 2.20 11.40 -2.13
C ARG A 160 3.22 11.17 -3.25
N MET A 161 2.95 10.27 -4.20
CA MET A 161 3.88 9.99 -5.30
C MET A 161 3.99 11.18 -6.28
N ALA A 162 2.88 11.88 -6.52
CA ALA A 162 2.87 13.10 -7.33
C ALA A 162 3.71 14.20 -6.69
N GLU A 163 3.58 14.40 -5.37
CA GLU A 163 4.39 15.36 -4.61
C GLU A 163 5.88 14.96 -4.62
N GLU A 164 6.22 13.70 -4.38
CA GLU A 164 7.60 13.19 -4.50
C GLU A 164 8.18 13.47 -5.89
N ASN A 165 7.44 13.21 -6.97
CA ASN A 165 7.89 13.47 -8.33
C ASN A 165 8.11 14.97 -8.59
N ASN A 166 7.24 15.84 -8.07
CA ASN A 166 7.41 17.28 -8.18
C ASN A 166 8.70 17.74 -7.51
N VAL A 167 9.01 17.22 -6.30
CA VAL A 167 10.27 17.53 -5.60
C VAL A 167 11.47 17.04 -6.41
N ILE A 168 11.47 15.79 -6.89
CA ILE A 168 12.58 15.23 -7.67
C ILE A 168 12.82 16.03 -8.96
N ARG A 169 11.74 16.44 -9.65
CA ARG A 169 11.81 17.27 -10.86
C ARG A 169 12.34 18.67 -10.56
N ALA A 170 11.90 19.30 -9.47
CA ALA A 170 12.37 20.61 -9.04
C ALA A 170 13.88 20.63 -8.81
N ILE A 171 14.44 19.56 -8.21
CA ILE A 171 15.89 19.46 -7.96
C ILE A 171 16.66 18.77 -9.10
N ASN A 172 16.00 18.43 -10.21
CA ASN A 172 16.62 17.62 -11.25
C ASN A 172 17.83 18.34 -11.87
N HIS A 173 17.68 19.64 -12.13
CA HIS A 173 18.69 20.51 -12.72
C HIS A 173 19.82 20.91 -11.76
N MET A 174 19.64 20.74 -10.45
CA MET A 174 20.60 21.20 -9.43
C MET A 174 21.81 20.26 -9.24
N GLY A 175 21.81 19.08 -9.87
CA GLY A 175 22.95 18.15 -9.86
C GLY A 175 23.31 17.62 -8.47
N LEU A 176 24.61 17.44 -8.21
CA LEU A 176 25.15 16.94 -6.93
C LEU A 176 25.16 17.98 -5.81
N SER A 177 24.90 19.25 -6.13
CA SER A 177 24.85 20.34 -5.15
C SER A 177 23.67 20.21 -4.19
N PHE A 178 22.67 19.39 -4.55
CA PHE A 178 21.41 19.27 -3.83
C PHE A 178 21.04 17.81 -3.62
N PHE A 179 21.43 17.28 -2.46
CA PHE A 179 21.12 15.92 -2.02
C PHE A 179 20.41 15.96 -0.66
N TYR A 180 19.22 15.39 -0.58
CA TYR A 180 18.38 15.40 0.63
C TYR A 180 18.71 14.19 1.49
N VAL A 181 19.09 14.39 2.74
CA VAL A 181 19.33 13.27 3.66
C VAL A 181 18.40 13.38 4.86
N PRO A 182 17.73 12.28 5.28
CA PRO A 182 16.96 12.28 6.51
C PRO A 182 17.83 12.70 7.70
N ASP A 183 17.32 13.62 8.51
CA ASP A 183 17.99 14.08 9.72
C ASP A 183 16.93 14.43 10.77
N SER A 184 16.92 13.66 11.86
CA SER A 184 15.94 13.81 12.95
C SER A 184 16.15 15.09 13.75
N GLU A 185 17.32 15.72 13.64
CA GLU A 185 17.63 17.00 14.31
C GLU A 185 17.06 18.22 13.58
N GLN A 186 16.63 18.08 12.31
CA GLN A 186 16.11 19.19 11.52
C GLN A 186 14.58 19.34 11.67
N PRO A 187 14.04 20.58 11.75
CA PRO A 187 12.59 20.81 11.89
C PRO A 187 11.74 20.22 10.76
N ASN A 188 12.29 20.15 9.55
CA ASN A 188 11.68 19.56 8.37
C ASN A 188 11.99 18.06 8.20
N GLY A 189 12.77 17.45 9.10
CA GLY A 189 13.18 16.04 9.06
C GLY A 189 14.25 15.69 8.02
N TYR A 190 14.79 16.69 7.31
CA TYR A 190 15.77 16.50 6.24
C TYR A 190 16.80 17.61 6.22
N GLN A 191 18.06 17.26 5.94
CA GLN A 191 19.10 18.23 5.64
C GLN A 191 19.61 18.14 4.20
N TYR A 192 20.22 19.24 3.76
CA TYR A 192 20.82 19.38 2.45
C TYR A 192 22.31 19.07 2.50
N LEU A 193 22.76 18.24 1.57
CA LEU A 193 24.15 17.86 1.43
C LEU A 193 24.65 18.17 0.02
N ASN A 194 25.71 18.98 -0.07
CA ASN A 194 26.46 19.13 -1.32
C ASN A 194 27.44 17.97 -1.46
N LEU A 195 27.23 17.13 -2.47
CA LEU A 195 28.08 15.97 -2.79
C LEU A 195 29.23 16.31 -3.74
N THR A 196 29.51 17.59 -3.97
CA THR A 196 30.62 18.01 -4.82
C THR A 196 31.96 17.72 -4.14
N LEU A 197 32.79 16.92 -4.81
CA LEU A 197 34.17 16.68 -4.41
C LEU A 197 35.01 17.92 -4.72
N VAL A 198 35.64 18.47 -3.69
CA VAL A 198 36.44 19.70 -3.79
C VAL A 198 37.79 19.39 -4.45
N LYS A 199 38.17 20.20 -5.46
CA LYS A 199 39.53 20.19 -6.03
C LYS A 199 40.49 20.87 -5.05
N GLN A 200 41.75 20.42 -5.01
CA GLN A 200 42.76 20.95 -4.08
C GLN A 200 42.94 22.49 -4.20
N PRO A 201 43.28 23.20 -3.10
CA PRO A 201 43.72 22.68 -1.80
C PRO A 201 42.55 22.23 -0.90
N TYR A 202 42.59 20.98 -0.45
CA TYR A 202 41.58 20.40 0.44
C TYR A 202 42.04 20.55 1.90
N ASN A 203 41.16 21.02 2.79
CA ASN A 203 41.48 21.17 4.21
C ASN A 203 41.22 19.83 4.92
N ILE A 204 42.28 19.19 5.43
CA ILE A 204 42.22 17.87 6.12
C ILE A 204 41.21 17.89 7.28
N ILE A 205 41.22 18.95 8.10
CA ILE A 205 40.32 19.07 9.27
C ILE A 205 38.87 19.19 8.82
N ALA A 206 38.62 20.00 7.78
CA ALA A 206 37.28 20.09 7.19
C ALA A 206 36.86 18.75 6.56
N GLY A 207 37.81 18.00 6.00
CA GLY A 207 37.57 16.69 5.42
C GLY A 207 37.14 15.62 6.43
N TYR A 208 37.84 15.51 7.56
CA TYR A 208 37.44 14.60 8.63
C TYR A 208 36.07 14.96 9.20
N LYS A 209 35.81 16.25 9.46
CA LYS A 209 34.46 16.70 9.89
C LYS A 209 33.38 16.30 8.90
N ARG A 210 33.67 16.44 7.60
CA ARG A 210 32.73 16.05 6.54
C ARG A 210 32.50 14.54 6.51
N ILE A 211 33.54 13.73 6.71
CA ILE A 211 33.43 12.26 6.80
C ILE A 211 32.58 11.87 8.02
N GLU A 212 32.81 12.48 9.19
CA GLU A 212 32.02 12.23 10.40
C GLU A 212 30.54 12.60 10.19
N GLU A 213 30.27 13.77 9.61
CA GLU A 213 28.91 14.21 9.28
C GLU A 213 28.20 13.20 8.36
N VAL A 214 28.85 12.78 7.28
CA VAL A 214 28.29 11.82 6.32
C VAL A 214 28.05 10.45 6.99
N ASN A 215 28.96 9.99 7.85
CA ASN A 215 28.78 8.75 8.61
C ASN A 215 27.57 8.83 9.57
N ARG A 216 27.40 9.96 10.28
CA ARG A 216 26.23 10.19 11.14
C ARG A 216 24.94 10.06 10.33
N LEU A 217 24.88 10.76 9.19
CA LEU A 217 23.73 10.75 8.31
C LEU A 217 23.42 9.40 7.68
N LEU A 218 24.44 8.61 7.34
CA LEU A 218 24.24 7.23 6.89
C LEU A 218 23.57 6.39 7.99
N GLY A 219 23.92 6.61 9.25
CA GLY A 219 23.26 5.97 10.40
C GLY A 219 21.79 6.36 10.54
N GLU A 220 21.46 7.65 10.38
CA GLU A 220 20.08 8.14 10.38
C GLU A 220 19.27 7.58 9.20
N LEU A 221 19.90 7.49 8.03
CA LEU A 221 19.29 6.89 6.84
C LEU A 221 19.02 5.39 7.05
N ASP A 222 19.92 4.64 7.69
CA ASP A 222 19.72 3.23 8.03
C ASP A 222 18.55 3.02 9.00
N LYS A 223 18.41 3.89 10.00
CA LYS A 223 17.24 3.92 10.88
C LYS A 223 15.97 4.19 10.09
N ALA A 224 16.00 5.17 9.18
CA ALA A 224 14.85 5.55 8.35
C ALA A 224 14.43 4.45 7.35
N ILE A 225 15.39 3.74 6.75
CA ILE A 225 15.13 2.58 5.88
C ILE A 225 14.54 1.43 6.69
N SER A 226 15.06 1.19 7.89
CA SER A 226 14.57 0.11 8.77
C SER A 226 13.18 0.40 9.31
N SER A 227 12.90 1.65 9.69
CA SER A 227 11.56 2.07 10.12
C SER A 227 10.56 2.07 8.97
N ALA A 228 10.96 2.49 7.76
CA ALA A 228 10.11 2.38 6.57
C ALA A 228 9.79 0.92 6.23
N ARG A 229 10.74 0.00 6.39
CA ARG A 229 10.49 -1.46 6.24
C ARG A 229 9.55 -2.00 7.32
N SER A 230 9.74 -1.60 8.58
CA SER A 230 8.84 -1.99 9.67
C SER A 230 7.43 -1.42 9.47
N GLY A 231 7.32 -0.19 8.98
CA GLY A 231 6.08 0.51 8.65
C GLY A 231 5.36 -0.11 7.45
N LEU A 232 6.10 -0.53 6.41
CA LEU A 232 5.51 -1.23 5.25
C LEU A 232 5.05 -2.63 5.63
N LEU A 233 5.76 -3.31 6.55
CA LEU A 233 5.33 -4.57 7.16
C LEU A 233 4.11 -4.39 8.08
N SER A 234 3.94 -3.23 8.71
CA SER A 234 2.73 -2.86 9.48
C SER A 234 1.61 -2.24 8.65
N LEU A 235 1.83 -1.92 7.37
CA LEU A 235 0.78 -1.54 6.41
C LEU A 235 0.29 -2.76 5.61
N THR A 236 1.17 -3.73 5.37
CA THR A 236 0.81 -5.05 4.80
C THR A 236 0.25 -6.00 5.85
N LYS A 237 0.70 -5.90 7.11
CA LYS A 237 -0.14 -6.27 8.25
C LYS A 237 -1.11 -5.12 8.48
N ARG A 238 -2.22 -5.08 7.74
CA ARG A 238 -3.45 -4.57 8.35
C ARG A 238 -3.44 -5.11 9.78
N GLU A 239 -3.41 -4.25 10.79
CA GLU A 239 -4.10 -4.58 12.04
C GLU A 239 -5.55 -4.81 11.61
N VAL A 240 -5.82 -6.00 11.06
CA VAL A 240 -7.04 -6.69 11.38
C VAL A 240 -6.95 -6.70 12.90
N GLN A 241 -7.62 -5.74 13.56
CA GLN A 241 -8.10 -6.00 14.91
C GLN A 241 -8.60 -7.43 14.82
N ALA A 242 -7.87 -8.37 15.44
CA ALA A 242 -8.20 -9.78 15.33
C ALA A 242 -9.70 -9.80 15.62
N PRO A 243 -10.54 -10.22 14.65
CA PRO A 243 -11.98 -10.07 14.81
C PRO A 243 -12.29 -10.63 16.18
N LYS A 244 -12.93 -9.83 17.04
CA LYS A 244 -13.35 -10.29 18.36
C LYS A 244 -14.27 -11.46 18.11
N TYR A 245 -13.70 -12.66 18.21
CA TYR A 245 -14.43 -13.90 18.06
C TYR A 245 -15.17 -14.13 19.37
N GLU A 246 -16.45 -14.43 19.29
CA GLU A 246 -17.27 -14.88 20.42
C GLU A 246 -16.70 -16.18 21.01
N PHE A 247 -16.07 -17.01 20.16
CA PHE A 247 -15.48 -18.28 20.54
C PHE A 247 -13.95 -18.20 20.60
N GLU A 248 -13.36 -18.97 21.52
CA GLU A 248 -11.91 -19.18 21.56
C GLU A 248 -11.39 -19.91 20.30
N GLU A 249 -10.08 -19.92 20.08
CA GLU A 249 -9.49 -20.52 18.86
C GLU A 249 -9.87 -22.00 18.69
N PHE A 250 -10.13 -22.73 19.79
CA PHE A 250 -10.54 -24.14 19.77
C PHE A 250 -11.53 -24.47 20.92
N ASP A 251 -12.76 -23.96 20.83
CA ASP A 251 -13.82 -24.26 21.80
C ASP A 251 -14.20 -25.75 21.76
N GLU A 252 -14.17 -26.45 22.90
CA GLU A 252 -14.37 -27.90 22.99
C GLU A 252 -15.71 -28.37 22.37
N ARG A 253 -16.74 -27.51 22.43
CA ARG A 253 -18.10 -27.78 21.94
C ARG A 253 -18.18 -27.89 20.42
N ILE A 254 -17.12 -27.52 19.71
CA ILE A 254 -17.08 -27.60 18.25
C ILE A 254 -16.68 -28.98 17.77
N PHE A 255 -15.98 -29.80 18.57
CA PHE A 255 -15.47 -31.10 18.13
C PHE A 255 -16.58 -32.16 18.18
N ARG A 256 -16.79 -32.86 17.06
CA ARG A 256 -17.92 -33.80 16.91
C ARG A 256 -17.89 -34.95 17.91
N ASP A 257 -16.70 -35.34 18.32
CA ASP A 257 -16.47 -36.47 19.23
C ASP A 257 -16.37 -36.02 20.70
N SER A 258 -16.47 -34.71 20.99
CA SER A 258 -16.50 -34.18 22.36
C SER A 258 -17.87 -34.41 23.02
N GLU A 259 -17.90 -34.60 24.33
CA GLU A 259 -19.14 -34.76 25.10
C GLU A 259 -20.03 -33.51 25.07
N ASN A 260 -19.43 -32.34 24.90
CA ASN A 260 -20.13 -31.07 24.88
C ASN A 260 -20.45 -30.60 23.45
N PHE A 261 -20.43 -31.51 22.47
CA PHE A 261 -20.65 -31.17 21.08
C PHE A 261 -22.02 -30.54 20.84
N ASP A 262 -22.01 -29.32 20.26
CA ASP A 262 -23.23 -28.63 19.84
C ASP A 262 -23.07 -28.16 18.39
N ILE A 263 -23.95 -28.66 17.52
CA ILE A 263 -23.93 -28.36 16.08
C ILE A 263 -24.21 -26.88 15.79
N THR A 264 -25.02 -26.20 16.61
CA THR A 264 -25.29 -24.77 16.50
C THR A 264 -24.06 -23.96 16.90
N ILE A 265 -23.33 -24.38 17.94
CA ILE A 265 -22.07 -23.73 18.35
C ILE A 265 -20.99 -23.94 17.29
N ARG A 266 -20.85 -25.17 16.77
CA ARG A 266 -19.96 -25.46 15.63
C ARG A 266 -20.28 -24.59 14.42
N PHE A 267 -21.56 -24.43 14.08
CA PHE A 267 -21.97 -23.57 12.98
C PHE A 267 -21.56 -22.11 13.21
N LYS A 268 -21.84 -21.54 14.40
CA LYS A 268 -21.45 -20.16 14.74
C LYS A 268 -19.94 -19.96 14.73
N TYR A 269 -19.19 -20.88 15.35
CA TYR A 269 -17.73 -20.89 15.37
C TYR A 269 -17.14 -20.88 13.96
N LEU A 270 -17.64 -21.76 13.08
CA LEU A 270 -17.19 -21.86 11.71
C LEU A 270 -17.59 -20.64 10.89
N LYS A 271 -18.80 -20.11 11.09
CA LYS A 271 -19.28 -18.91 10.42
C LYS A 271 -18.41 -17.70 10.76
N GLU A 272 -18.05 -17.51 12.03
CA GLU A 272 -17.14 -16.43 12.41
C GLU A 272 -15.80 -16.44 11.64
N ARG A 273 -15.26 -17.64 11.38
CA ARG A 273 -13.89 -17.83 10.86
C ARG A 273 -13.80 -18.08 9.36
N TYR A 274 -14.85 -18.61 8.75
CA TYR A 274 -14.84 -19.13 7.37
C TYR A 274 -16.04 -18.68 6.53
N ASP A 275 -16.94 -17.87 7.08
CA ASP A 275 -18.06 -17.34 6.31
C ASP A 275 -17.57 -16.44 5.18
N ASP A 276 -18.31 -16.47 4.09
CA ASP A 276 -18.04 -15.67 2.92
C ASP A 276 -18.68 -14.29 3.08
N LYS A 277 -17.93 -13.37 3.68
CA LYS A 277 -18.36 -11.97 3.85
C LYS A 277 -18.29 -11.15 2.56
N THR A 278 -17.85 -11.76 1.46
CA THR A 278 -17.69 -11.05 0.17
C THR A 278 -18.89 -11.23 -0.75
N THR A 279 -19.82 -12.15 -0.43
CA THR A 279 -21.00 -12.41 -1.25
C THR A 279 -22.25 -12.54 -0.39
N ASP A 280 -23.41 -12.11 -0.90
CA ASP A 280 -24.71 -12.25 -0.22
C ASP A 280 -25.29 -13.68 -0.33
N ARG A 281 -24.43 -14.67 -0.64
CA ARG A 281 -24.83 -16.06 -0.86
C ARG A 281 -25.46 -16.69 0.38
N TRP A 282 -25.01 -16.29 1.56
CA TRP A 282 -25.42 -16.87 2.83
C TRP A 282 -26.21 -15.90 3.72
N ASP A 283 -26.84 -14.88 3.11
CA ASP A 283 -27.77 -14.02 3.84
C ASP A 283 -29.00 -14.83 4.27
N PHE A 284 -29.23 -14.88 5.58
CA PHE A 284 -30.33 -15.61 6.21
C PHE A 284 -31.70 -14.99 5.94
N ARG A 285 -31.74 -13.76 5.39
CA ARG A 285 -32.97 -13.06 5.01
C ARG A 285 -33.49 -13.45 3.64
N ARG A 286 -32.73 -14.22 2.86
CA ARG A 286 -33.15 -14.71 1.55
C ARG A 286 -34.08 -15.92 1.69
N ASP A 287 -35.09 -15.97 0.83
CA ASP A 287 -36.06 -17.07 0.80
C ASP A 287 -35.44 -18.42 0.41
N ASP A 288 -34.31 -18.41 -0.31
CA ASP A 288 -33.57 -19.60 -0.74
C ASP A 288 -32.43 -20.01 0.22
N TYR A 289 -32.34 -19.38 1.40
CA TYR A 289 -31.30 -19.69 2.37
C TYR A 289 -31.43 -21.11 2.93
N ASN A 290 -30.38 -21.91 2.75
CA ASN A 290 -30.30 -23.26 3.27
C ASN A 290 -29.17 -23.39 4.32
N PRO A 291 -29.48 -23.50 5.63
CA PRO A 291 -28.48 -23.57 6.68
C PRO A 291 -27.61 -24.82 6.61
N THR A 292 -28.15 -25.95 6.12
CA THR A 292 -27.40 -27.21 5.95
C THR A 292 -26.37 -27.07 4.83
N ALA A 293 -26.74 -26.44 3.72
CA ALA A 293 -25.80 -26.15 2.63
C ALA A 293 -24.70 -25.18 3.06
N HIS A 294 -25.04 -24.19 3.90
CA HIS A 294 -24.08 -23.26 4.48
C HIS A 294 -23.09 -23.98 5.40
N LEU A 295 -23.57 -24.83 6.31
CA LEU A 295 -22.71 -25.62 7.19
C LEU A 295 -21.73 -26.48 6.39
N GLN A 296 -22.20 -27.17 5.34
CA GLN A 296 -21.33 -27.97 4.47
C GLN A 296 -20.25 -27.14 3.77
N PHE A 297 -20.57 -25.92 3.35
CA PHE A 297 -19.59 -25.01 2.76
C PHE A 297 -18.51 -24.63 3.78
N LEU A 298 -18.90 -24.28 5.00
CA LEU A 298 -17.98 -23.91 6.07
C LEU A 298 -17.05 -25.08 6.47
N GLU A 299 -17.59 -26.29 6.55
CA GLU A 299 -16.83 -27.52 6.81
C GLU A 299 -15.76 -27.78 5.73
N ARG A 300 -16.09 -27.55 4.45
CA ARG A 300 -15.12 -27.67 3.35
C ARG A 300 -14.00 -26.64 3.44
N ARG A 301 -14.30 -25.43 3.92
CA ARG A 301 -13.30 -24.38 4.16
C ARG A 301 -12.36 -24.75 5.30
N LEU A 302 -12.88 -25.26 6.42
CA LEU A 302 -12.07 -25.79 7.51
C LEU A 302 -11.15 -26.93 7.02
N ALA A 303 -11.70 -27.92 6.31
CA ALA A 303 -10.93 -29.03 5.77
C ALA A 303 -9.82 -28.56 4.80
N SER A 304 -10.09 -27.51 4.02
CA SER A 304 -9.08 -26.90 3.14
C SER A 304 -7.97 -26.21 3.94
N LYS A 305 -8.31 -25.52 5.05
CA LYS A 305 -7.32 -24.89 5.93
C LYS A 305 -6.42 -25.94 6.61
N LEU A 306 -7.01 -27.01 7.14
CA LEU A 306 -6.25 -28.13 7.73
C LEU A 306 -5.27 -28.79 6.73
N LYS A 307 -5.56 -28.75 5.43
CA LYS A 307 -4.64 -29.27 4.40
C LYS A 307 -3.52 -28.31 4.03
N ARG A 308 -3.80 -27.00 4.04
CA ARG A 308 -2.87 -25.96 3.56
C ARG A 308 -1.94 -25.44 4.66
N ASP A 309 -2.33 -25.57 5.92
CA ASP A 309 -1.61 -25.03 7.07
C ASP A 309 -1.31 -26.18 8.08
N PRO A 310 -0.11 -26.78 7.99
CA PRO A 310 0.29 -27.88 8.86
C PRO A 310 0.36 -27.51 10.35
N GLU A 311 0.72 -26.25 10.65
CA GLU A 311 0.83 -25.76 12.03
C GLU A 311 -0.56 -25.62 12.66
N PHE A 312 -1.52 -25.03 11.93
CA PHE A 312 -2.92 -24.99 12.35
C PHE A 312 -3.51 -26.40 12.50
N ALA A 313 -3.19 -27.32 11.58
CA ALA A 313 -3.65 -28.70 11.66
C ALA A 313 -3.14 -29.44 12.90
N HIS A 314 -1.88 -29.20 13.28
CA HIS A 314 -1.30 -29.76 14.50
C HIS A 314 -2.04 -29.24 15.75
N ARG A 315 -2.23 -27.91 15.87
CA ARG A 315 -2.93 -27.29 17.00
C ARG A 315 -4.39 -27.75 17.10
N TYR A 316 -5.09 -27.83 15.97
CA TYR A 316 -6.48 -28.30 15.91
C TYR A 316 -6.62 -29.75 16.42
N ARG A 317 -5.75 -30.66 15.96
CA ARG A 317 -5.78 -32.07 16.40
C ARG A 317 -5.41 -32.24 17.86
N GLN A 318 -4.48 -31.43 18.36
CA GLN A 318 -4.11 -31.45 19.77
C GLN A 318 -5.30 -31.04 20.66
N ALA A 319 -6.03 -29.99 20.26
CA ALA A 319 -7.24 -29.56 20.96
C ALA A 319 -8.37 -30.59 20.84
N GLU A 320 -8.57 -31.17 19.66
CA GLU A 320 -9.57 -32.24 19.42
C GLU A 320 -9.31 -33.46 20.32
N ASN A 321 -8.04 -33.89 20.44
CA ASN A 321 -7.64 -34.98 21.31
C ASN A 321 -7.83 -34.63 22.80
N ALA A 322 -7.54 -33.39 23.20
CA ALA A 322 -7.76 -32.95 24.58
C ALA A 322 -9.25 -32.94 24.95
N ALA A 323 -10.11 -32.50 24.02
CA ALA A 323 -11.56 -32.45 24.20
C ALA A 323 -12.26 -33.82 24.15
N THR A 324 -11.57 -34.85 23.65
CA THR A 324 -12.08 -36.24 23.55
C THR A 324 -11.47 -37.19 24.59
N TYR A 325 -10.38 -36.79 25.25
CA TYR A 325 -9.69 -37.64 26.22
C TYR A 325 -10.41 -37.65 27.58
N LYS A 326 -10.98 -38.81 27.95
CA LYS A 326 -11.34 -39.11 29.34
C LYS A 326 -10.11 -39.66 30.07
N PRO A 327 -9.69 -39.09 31.22
CA PRO A 327 -8.85 -39.86 32.13
C PRO A 327 -9.65 -41.09 32.55
N SER A 328 -9.12 -42.28 32.30
CA SER A 328 -9.70 -43.51 32.82
C SER A 328 -9.71 -43.44 34.35
N GLU A 329 -10.90 -43.39 34.96
CA GLU A 329 -11.07 -43.79 36.35
C GLU A 329 -10.70 -45.27 36.45
N SER A 330 -9.44 -45.54 36.80
CA SER A 330 -8.99 -46.88 37.19
C SER A 330 -7.85 -46.73 38.19
N GLY A 331 -8.16 -46.98 39.45
CA GLY A 331 -7.16 -47.18 40.50
C GLY A 331 -7.44 -46.49 41.83
N VAL A 332 -8.67 -46.57 42.37
CA VAL A 332 -8.78 -46.67 43.83
C VAL A 332 -8.12 -48.00 44.20
N VAL A 333 -6.91 -47.92 44.74
CA VAL A 333 -6.39 -48.96 45.62
C VAL A 333 -6.49 -48.37 47.01
N ASP A 334 -7.58 -48.75 47.69
CA ASP A 334 -7.68 -48.66 49.14
C ASP A 334 -6.57 -49.52 49.78
N GLU A 335 -5.96 -48.95 50.83
CA GLU A 335 -5.20 -49.55 51.94
C GLU A 335 -4.17 -50.67 51.68
#